data_AF-A0A0A0EXX8-F1
#
_entry.id   AF-A0A0A0EXX8-F1
#
_cell.length_a   1.000
_cell.length_b   1.000
_cell.length_c   1.000
_cell.angle_alpha   90.00
_cell.angle_beta   90.00
_cell.angle_gamma   90.00
#
_symmetry.space_group_name_H-M   'P 1'
#
loop_
_entity.id
_entity.type
_entity.pdbx_description
1 polymer ?
#
loop_
_entity_poly.entity_id
_entity_poly.type
_entity_poly.pdbx_seq_one_letter_code
_entity_poly.pdbx_strand_id
1 'polypeptide(L)'
;MGCFGKLPSRGDFVRTPDQHGLMATLDRWAGGGIELLARSPDWKRLYDSARPLHFAFLGSRSRVAIGGHFVPSHDASERRFPFLAATRIELTEPLAFIGRSPLALSRLWSGLARHGREAVAAEDAGEVLRALAEARIQASADPHDYDAPFDDFIDLQDIGMLQGLLRQSGHPQLQLRWVLPALGLLMQPLIAGGSGRIDKALSLPLPADALYRPLVAALWLDLLAGFLGRADFELVLFIRDGDDTGGPQLVVGFNGADPRTLHAVLDPQVADEHVIRVDDAEWVEDQVDGDYALNRLVSFVARDDLSLRQARRTFNETFLGT
;
A
#
# COMPACT_ATOMS: atom_id res chain seq x y z
N MET A 1 2.20 -4.81 20.76
CA MET A 1 2.44 -3.93 19.59
C MET A 1 3.08 -2.63 20.09
N GLY A 2 3.53 -1.72 19.21
CA GLY A 2 4.16 -0.46 19.61
C GLY A 2 3.42 0.76 19.09
N CYS A 3 3.54 1.89 19.77
CA CYS A 3 3.02 3.17 19.32
C CYS A 3 4.02 4.31 19.55
N PHE A 4 3.98 5.31 18.67
CA PHE A 4 4.79 6.51 18.74
C PHE A 4 4.01 7.70 18.16
N GLY A 5 4.10 8.86 18.79
CA GLY A 5 3.56 10.10 18.21
C GLY A 5 2.94 11.03 19.23
N LYS A 6 2.05 11.90 18.77
CA LYS A 6 1.32 12.86 19.62
C LYS A 6 -0.15 12.49 19.73
N LEU A 7 -0.72 12.80 20.89
CA LEU A 7 -2.14 12.63 21.20
C LEU A 7 -2.68 13.91 21.84
N PRO A 8 -3.93 14.31 21.55
CA PRO A 8 -4.50 15.54 22.12
C PRO A 8 -4.49 15.55 23.65
N SER A 9 -4.64 14.39 24.29
CA SER A 9 -4.65 14.23 25.75
C SER A 9 -3.26 14.28 26.42
N ARG A 10 -2.17 14.52 25.67
CA ARG A 10 -0.79 14.46 26.19
C ARG A 10 0.00 15.69 25.74
N GLY A 11 0.81 16.26 26.62
CA GLY A 11 1.67 17.42 26.31
C GLY A 11 2.93 17.06 25.50
N ASP A 12 3.39 15.82 25.61
CA ASP A 12 4.62 15.32 24.97
C ASP A 12 4.35 14.04 24.16
N PHE A 13 5.40 13.56 23.47
CA PHE A 13 5.34 12.33 22.71
C PHE A 13 5.00 11.12 23.57
N VAL A 14 4.09 10.31 23.07
CA VAL A 14 3.84 8.96 23.57
C VAL A 14 4.76 7.99 22.84
N ARG A 15 5.35 7.04 23.57
CA ARG A 15 6.18 5.98 23.00
C ARG A 15 6.09 4.70 23.80
N THR A 16 6.07 3.56 23.12
CA THR A 16 6.23 2.25 23.76
C THR A 16 7.72 2.02 24.10
N PRO A 17 8.08 1.73 25.36
CA PRO A 17 9.48 1.64 25.79
C PRO A 17 10.23 0.45 25.16
N ASP A 18 9.62 -0.71 25.02
CA ASP A 18 10.36 -1.95 24.68
C ASP A 18 10.67 -2.12 23.17
N GLN A 19 10.42 -1.09 22.35
CA GLN A 19 10.58 -1.16 20.89
C GLN A 19 11.41 0.01 20.31
N HIS A 20 12.43 0.47 21.02
CA HIS A 20 13.29 1.61 20.66
C HIS A 20 13.65 1.70 19.17
N GLY A 21 14.17 0.63 18.57
CA GLY A 21 14.55 0.65 17.16
C GLY A 21 13.36 0.85 16.20
N LEU A 22 12.16 0.36 16.54
CA LEU A 22 10.98 0.53 15.69
C LEU A 22 10.53 1.98 15.78
N MET A 23 10.45 2.48 17.01
CA MET A 23 10.03 3.86 17.28
C MET A 23 10.97 4.85 16.58
N ALA A 24 12.29 4.62 16.63
CA ALA A 24 13.25 5.48 15.94
C ALA A 24 13.12 5.46 14.41
N THR A 25 12.79 4.30 13.81
CA THR A 25 12.51 4.22 12.36
C THR A 25 11.23 4.97 12.01
N LEU A 26 10.16 4.77 12.78
CA LEU A 26 8.89 5.46 12.57
C LEU A 26 9.00 6.97 12.75
N ASP A 27 9.73 7.42 13.76
CA ASP A 27 10.00 8.83 14.04
C ASP A 27 10.72 9.50 12.86
N ARG A 28 11.85 8.93 12.41
CA ARG A 28 12.59 9.48 11.26
C ARG A 28 11.75 9.52 9.99
N TRP A 29 11.01 8.46 9.72
CA TRP A 29 10.19 8.35 8.51
C TRP A 29 9.03 9.36 8.51
N ALA A 30 8.23 9.38 9.58
CA ALA A 30 7.11 10.31 9.68
C ALA A 30 7.59 11.75 9.84
N GLY A 31 8.60 12.00 10.68
CA GLY A 31 9.21 13.31 10.87
C GLY A 31 9.73 13.89 9.55
N GLY A 32 10.46 13.10 8.76
CA GLY A 32 10.92 13.52 7.44
C GLY A 32 9.76 13.82 6.47
N GLY A 33 8.65 13.07 6.55
CA GLY A 33 7.49 13.28 5.69
C GLY A 33 6.78 14.59 6.03
N ILE A 34 6.63 14.88 7.33
CA ILE A 34 6.06 16.13 7.82
C ILE A 34 7.00 17.31 7.56
N GLU A 35 8.32 17.13 7.66
CA GLU A 35 9.30 18.16 7.31
C GLU A 35 9.22 18.54 5.83
N LEU A 36 9.09 17.56 4.94
CA LEU A 36 8.87 17.80 3.51
C LEU A 36 7.54 18.52 3.28
N LEU A 37 6.45 18.05 3.90
CA LEU A 37 5.13 18.66 3.82
C LEU A 37 5.14 20.12 4.30
N ALA A 38 5.87 20.42 5.39
CA ALA A 38 5.97 21.75 5.97
C ALA A 38 6.68 22.79 5.08
N ARG A 39 7.24 22.38 3.93
CA ARG A 39 7.75 23.30 2.90
C ARG A 39 6.62 23.98 2.12
N SER A 40 5.43 23.37 2.08
CA SER A 40 4.24 23.96 1.49
C SER A 40 3.64 25.02 2.43
N PRO A 41 3.23 26.20 1.94
CA PRO A 41 2.56 27.21 2.77
C PRO A 41 1.28 26.70 3.45
N ASP A 42 0.58 25.79 2.77
CA ASP A 42 -0.73 25.24 3.17
C ASP A 42 -0.63 23.95 3.98
N TRP A 43 0.58 23.55 4.39
CA TRP A 43 0.86 22.23 4.96
C TRP A 43 -0.02 21.84 6.15
N LYS A 44 -0.41 22.80 6.99
CA LYS A 44 -1.27 22.53 8.16
C LYS A 44 -2.64 22.06 7.72
N ARG A 45 -3.22 22.73 6.72
CA ARG A 45 -4.52 22.35 6.14
C ARG A 45 -4.42 20.97 5.50
N LEU A 46 -3.37 20.73 4.70
CA LEU A 46 -3.12 19.43 4.08
C LEU A 46 -3.04 18.32 5.14
N TYR A 47 -2.21 18.52 6.17
CA TYR A 47 -2.04 17.57 7.26
C TYR A 47 -3.33 17.31 8.04
N ASP A 48 -4.05 18.37 8.43
CA ASP A 48 -5.28 18.26 9.22
C ASP A 48 -6.43 17.62 8.42
N SER A 49 -6.42 17.78 7.09
CA SER A 49 -7.40 17.16 6.18
C SER A 49 -7.02 15.75 5.74
N ALA A 50 -5.79 15.32 6.02
CA ALA A 50 -5.33 13.99 5.64
C ALA A 50 -6.20 12.92 6.32
N ARG A 51 -6.47 11.83 5.60
CA ARG A 51 -7.19 10.68 6.16
C ARG A 51 -6.20 9.73 6.83
N PRO A 52 -6.61 9.00 7.88
CA PRO A 52 -5.82 7.90 8.41
C PRO A 52 -5.55 6.86 7.32
N LEU A 53 -4.41 6.19 7.39
CA LEU A 53 -4.00 5.22 6.38
C LEU A 53 -3.24 4.06 6.98
N HIS A 54 -3.32 2.91 6.33
CA HIS A 54 -2.50 1.76 6.67
C HIS A 54 -1.17 1.85 5.94
N PHE A 55 -0.10 1.36 6.57
CA PHE A 55 1.19 1.25 5.92
C PHE A 55 1.86 -0.10 6.19
N ALA A 56 2.78 -0.48 5.31
CA ALA A 56 3.74 -1.53 5.59
C ALA A 56 5.11 -1.23 4.98
N PHE A 57 6.18 -1.66 5.63
CA PHE A 57 7.52 -1.75 5.05
C PHE A 57 7.88 -3.21 4.81
N LEU A 58 8.23 -3.55 3.58
CA LEU A 58 8.52 -4.92 3.15
C LEU A 58 9.80 -4.91 2.31
N GLY A 59 10.74 -5.82 2.54
CA GLY A 59 11.90 -5.99 1.66
C GLY A 59 11.81 -7.28 0.87
N SER A 60 12.21 -7.29 -0.40
CA SER A 60 12.26 -8.51 -1.21
C SER A 60 13.25 -9.55 -0.65
N ARG A 61 14.23 -9.10 0.14
CA ARG A 61 15.22 -9.94 0.84
C ARG A 61 15.25 -9.73 2.36
N SER A 62 14.49 -8.77 2.89
CA SER A 62 14.43 -8.49 4.33
C SER A 62 13.50 -9.46 5.04
N ARG A 63 14.02 -10.16 6.05
CA ARG A 63 13.22 -11.03 6.93
C ARG A 63 12.44 -10.28 8.00
N VAL A 64 12.41 -8.95 7.93
CA VAL A 64 11.64 -8.12 8.86
C VAL A 64 10.69 -7.24 8.07
N ALA A 65 9.40 -7.43 8.28
CA ALA A 65 8.37 -6.52 7.85
C ALA A 65 7.88 -5.65 9.02
N ILE A 66 7.36 -4.48 8.67
CA ILE A 66 6.64 -3.62 9.62
C ILE A 66 5.24 -3.41 9.04
N GLY A 67 4.21 -3.72 9.83
CA GLY A 67 2.82 -3.38 9.51
C GLY A 67 2.32 -2.34 10.50
N GLY A 68 1.71 -1.26 10.01
CA GLY A 68 1.32 -0.14 10.84
C GLY A 68 0.11 0.65 10.35
N HIS A 69 -0.31 1.60 11.17
CA HIS A 69 -1.37 2.55 10.89
C HIS A 69 -0.93 3.95 11.30
N PHE A 70 -1.26 4.91 10.44
CA PHE A 70 -0.95 6.33 10.57
C PHE A 70 -2.24 7.10 10.79
N VAL A 71 -2.28 7.93 11.83
CA VAL A 71 -3.40 8.83 12.12
C VAL A 71 -2.87 10.26 12.28
N PRO A 72 -3.31 11.23 11.46
CA PRO A 72 -3.03 12.64 11.72
C PRO A 72 -3.46 13.04 13.12
N SER A 73 -2.60 13.75 13.84
CA SER A 73 -2.78 14.06 15.27
C SER A 73 -1.97 15.29 15.69
N HIS A 74 -2.18 15.73 16.92
CA HIS A 74 -1.48 16.82 17.58
C HIS A 74 -1.36 16.53 19.08
N ASP A 75 -0.53 17.30 19.79
CA ASP A 75 -0.46 17.26 21.25
C ASP A 75 -1.39 18.31 21.89
N ALA A 76 -1.47 18.35 23.22
CA ALA A 76 -2.23 19.35 23.97
C ALA A 76 -1.82 20.82 23.70
N SER A 77 -0.67 21.05 23.05
CA SER A 77 -0.21 22.38 22.61
C SER A 77 -0.42 22.60 21.09
N GLU A 78 -1.24 21.76 20.45
CA GLU A 78 -1.57 21.79 19.02
C GLU A 78 -0.38 21.62 18.06
N ARG A 79 0.76 21.11 18.56
CA ARG A 79 1.91 20.79 17.71
C ARG A 79 1.56 19.51 16.94
N ARG A 80 1.54 19.60 15.60
CA ARG A 80 1.15 18.50 14.71
C ARG A 80 2.26 17.46 14.60
N PHE A 81 1.91 16.21 14.83
CA PHE A 81 2.72 15.03 14.54
C PHE A 81 1.81 13.80 14.62
N PRO A 82 1.90 12.85 13.67
CA PRO A 82 0.94 11.76 13.60
C PRO A 82 1.05 10.84 14.82
N PHE A 83 -0.06 10.20 15.18
CA PHE A 83 -0.02 9.03 16.03
C PHE A 83 0.17 7.79 15.15
N LEU A 84 1.21 7.02 15.44
CA LEU A 84 1.59 5.81 14.72
C LEU A 84 1.44 4.62 15.64
N ALA A 85 0.83 3.56 15.13
CA ALA A 85 0.78 2.27 15.80
C ALA A 85 1.27 1.19 14.84
N ALA A 86 2.18 0.33 15.27
CA ALA A 86 2.81 -0.64 14.38
C ALA A 86 3.30 -1.89 15.12
N THR A 87 3.62 -2.92 14.35
CA THR A 87 4.32 -4.10 14.82
C THR A 87 5.35 -4.56 13.80
N ARG A 88 6.37 -5.26 14.30
CA ARG A 88 7.29 -6.02 13.47
C ARG A 88 6.77 -7.43 13.26
N ILE A 89 7.10 -7.99 12.11
CA ILE A 89 6.76 -9.36 11.71
C ILE A 89 8.05 -9.98 11.16
N GLU A 90 8.42 -11.13 11.69
CA GLU A 90 9.57 -11.89 11.21
C GLU A 90 9.12 -12.83 10.10
N LEU A 91 9.75 -12.72 8.93
CA LEU A 91 9.37 -13.43 7.72
C LEU A 91 10.34 -14.57 7.40
N THR A 92 9.78 -15.69 6.95
CA THR A 92 10.54 -16.83 6.40
C THR A 92 10.84 -16.62 4.91
N GLU A 93 9.84 -16.18 4.15
CA GLU A 93 9.88 -16.01 2.69
C GLU A 93 9.48 -14.59 2.27
N PRO A 94 10.41 -13.60 2.35
CA PRO A 94 10.08 -12.19 2.16
C PRO A 94 9.45 -11.86 0.80
N LEU A 95 10.01 -12.41 -0.28
CA LEU A 95 9.51 -12.15 -1.64
C LEU A 95 8.09 -12.69 -1.83
N ALA A 96 7.80 -13.92 -1.37
CA ALA A 96 6.47 -14.51 -1.45
C ALA A 96 5.47 -13.76 -0.55
N PHE A 97 5.92 -13.31 0.63
CA PHE A 97 5.11 -12.53 1.55
C PHE A 97 4.63 -11.20 0.95
N ILE A 98 5.39 -10.55 0.06
CA ILE A 98 4.95 -9.30 -0.59
C ILE A 98 3.56 -9.48 -1.25
N GLY A 99 3.39 -10.53 -2.07
CA GLY A 99 2.14 -10.80 -2.78
C GLY A 99 0.96 -11.20 -1.88
N ARG A 100 1.22 -11.66 -0.66
CA ARG A 100 0.17 -12.06 0.32
C ARG A 100 0.00 -11.07 1.48
N SER A 101 0.88 -10.08 1.57
CA SER A 101 0.92 -9.14 2.69
C SER A 101 -0.40 -8.42 2.97
N PRO A 102 -1.25 -8.03 1.99
CA PRO A 102 -2.50 -7.35 2.32
C PRO A 102 -3.51 -8.26 3.02
N LEU A 103 -3.52 -9.56 2.69
CA LEU A 103 -4.33 -10.56 3.38
C LEU A 103 -3.80 -10.79 4.80
N ALA A 104 -2.48 -10.96 4.94
CA ALA A 104 -1.82 -11.16 6.23
C ALA A 104 -2.02 -9.99 7.20
N LEU A 105 -1.94 -8.76 6.68
CA LEU A 105 -1.98 -7.54 7.48
C LEU A 105 -3.40 -7.01 7.70
N SER A 106 -4.41 -7.51 7.01
CA SER A 106 -5.80 -7.02 7.07
C SER A 106 -6.37 -6.88 8.49
N ARG A 107 -6.25 -7.94 9.30
CA ARG A 107 -6.74 -7.96 10.70
C ARG A 107 -5.90 -7.05 11.60
N LEU A 108 -4.59 -7.07 11.42
CA LEU A 108 -3.66 -6.20 12.14
C LEU A 108 -4.00 -4.72 11.89
N TRP A 109 -4.14 -4.33 10.64
CA TRP A 109 -4.49 -2.99 10.22
C TRP A 109 -5.85 -2.54 10.77
N SER A 110 -6.86 -3.40 10.72
CA SER A 110 -8.18 -3.10 11.28
C SER A 110 -8.13 -2.83 12.79
N GLY A 111 -7.39 -3.65 13.54
CA GLY A 111 -7.21 -3.46 14.98
C GLY A 111 -6.37 -2.23 15.34
N LEU A 112 -5.29 -1.97 14.58
CA LEU A 112 -4.47 -0.78 14.73
C LEU A 112 -5.26 0.50 14.45
N ALA A 113 -6.11 0.51 13.43
CA ALA A 113 -6.96 1.66 13.12
C ALA A 113 -8.01 1.92 14.19
N ARG A 114 -8.60 0.86 14.75
CA ARG A 114 -9.52 1.00 15.89
C ARG A 114 -8.82 1.64 17.09
N HIS A 115 -7.69 1.09 17.53
CA HIS A 115 -6.94 1.65 18.66
C HIS A 115 -6.37 3.05 18.39
N GLY A 116 -5.93 3.33 17.16
CA GLY A 116 -5.45 4.66 16.77
C GLY A 116 -6.54 5.72 16.89
N ARG A 117 -7.75 5.43 16.39
CA ARG A 117 -8.90 6.35 16.53
C ARG A 117 -9.31 6.53 17.98
N GLU A 118 -9.40 5.43 18.75
CA GLU A 118 -9.72 5.48 20.19
C GLU A 118 -8.71 6.33 20.95
N ALA A 119 -7.41 6.21 20.66
CA ALA A 119 -6.35 6.94 21.34
C ALA A 119 -6.38 8.44 21.04
N VAL A 120 -6.63 8.82 19.77
CA VAL A 120 -6.71 10.24 19.36
C VAL A 120 -7.97 10.92 19.91
N ALA A 121 -9.07 10.18 20.06
CA ALA A 121 -10.34 10.72 20.56
C ALA A 121 -10.47 10.72 22.10
N ALA A 122 -9.58 10.04 22.83
CA ALA A 122 -9.69 9.90 24.28
C ALA A 122 -9.31 11.18 25.02
N GLU A 123 -10.07 11.52 26.07
CA GLU A 123 -9.70 12.58 27.03
C GLU A 123 -8.48 12.18 27.88
N ASP A 124 -8.33 10.88 28.17
CA ASP A 124 -7.08 10.26 28.65
C ASP A 124 -6.82 8.95 27.90
N ALA A 125 -5.75 8.95 27.11
CA ALA A 125 -5.35 7.79 26.33
C ALA A 125 -4.71 6.63 27.13
N GLY A 126 -4.56 6.75 28.47
CA GLY A 126 -3.83 5.77 29.29
C GLY A 126 -4.30 4.32 29.12
N GLU A 127 -5.61 4.07 29.21
CA GLU A 127 -6.18 2.73 29.05
C GLU A 127 -6.05 2.19 27.62
N VAL A 128 -6.29 3.03 26.61
CA VAL A 128 -6.20 2.65 25.19
C VAL A 128 -4.75 2.27 24.83
N LEU A 129 -3.78 3.05 25.33
CA LEU A 129 -2.36 2.78 25.12
C LEU A 129 -1.92 1.48 25.77
N ARG A 130 -2.42 1.19 26.99
CA ARG A 130 -2.18 -0.09 27.66
C ARG A 130 -2.79 -1.25 26.86
N ALA A 131 -4.03 -1.11 26.41
CA ALA A 131 -4.70 -2.12 25.59
C ALA A 131 -3.96 -2.38 24.26
N LEU A 132 -3.47 -1.33 23.59
CA LEU A 132 -2.67 -1.46 22.37
C LEU A 132 -1.33 -2.17 22.62
N ALA A 133 -0.67 -1.89 23.74
CA ALA A 133 0.57 -2.56 24.11
C ALA A 133 0.35 -4.07 24.35
N GLU A 134 -0.74 -4.42 25.05
CA GLU A 134 -1.15 -5.79 25.38
C GLU A 134 -1.75 -6.55 24.19
N ALA A 135 -2.28 -5.84 23.18
CA ALA A 135 -2.90 -6.45 22.02
C ALA A 135 -1.91 -7.38 21.29
N ARG A 136 -2.35 -8.63 21.08
CA ARG A 136 -1.65 -9.65 20.31
C ARG A 136 -2.44 -9.98 19.06
N ILE A 137 -2.53 -9.02 18.14
CA ILE A 137 -3.07 -9.28 16.81
C ILE A 137 -1.95 -9.94 16.01
N GLN A 138 -1.99 -11.27 15.93
CA GLN A 138 -1.02 -12.02 15.14
C GLN A 138 -1.42 -11.99 13.66
N ALA A 139 -0.51 -11.52 12.83
CA ALA A 139 -0.49 -11.85 11.41
C ALA A 139 0.37 -13.11 11.28
N SER A 140 -0.10 -14.14 10.59
CA SER A 140 0.80 -15.22 10.19
C SER A 140 1.83 -14.65 9.23
N ALA A 141 3.09 -14.98 9.49
CA ALA A 141 4.22 -14.59 8.66
C ALA A 141 4.46 -15.55 7.48
N ASP A 142 3.79 -16.71 7.50
CA ASP A 142 3.87 -17.68 6.42
C ASP A 142 2.94 -17.24 5.27
N PRO A 143 3.47 -16.93 4.07
CA PRO A 143 2.63 -16.57 2.94
C PRO A 143 1.65 -17.68 2.53
N HIS A 144 1.99 -18.95 2.76
CA HIS A 144 1.18 -20.09 2.32
C HIS A 144 -0.14 -20.23 3.06
N ASP A 145 -0.25 -19.68 4.28
CA ASP A 145 -1.50 -19.62 5.03
C ASP A 145 -2.58 -18.79 4.30
N TYR A 146 -2.18 -17.99 3.31
CA TYR A 146 -3.06 -17.12 2.54
C TYR A 146 -3.21 -17.55 1.07
N ASP A 147 -2.61 -18.65 0.65
CA ASP A 147 -2.72 -19.12 -0.74
C ASP A 147 -4.13 -19.61 -1.05
N ALA A 148 -4.74 -20.44 -0.19
CA ALA A 148 -6.11 -20.93 -0.40
C ALA A 148 -7.15 -19.80 -0.61
N PRO A 149 -7.28 -18.79 0.28
CA PRO A 149 -8.24 -17.71 0.05
C PRO A 149 -7.89 -16.84 -1.18
N PHE A 150 -6.62 -16.72 -1.54
CA PHE A 150 -6.22 -16.01 -2.75
C PHE A 150 -6.56 -16.79 -4.03
N ASP A 151 -6.28 -18.10 -4.03
CA ASP A 151 -6.59 -19.01 -5.12
C ASP A 151 -8.10 -19.09 -5.38
N ASP A 152 -8.90 -19.25 -4.32
CA ASP A 152 -10.36 -19.21 -4.41
C ASP A 152 -10.85 -17.90 -5.04
N PHE A 153 -10.25 -16.77 -4.67
CA PHE A 153 -10.60 -15.47 -5.24
C PHE A 153 -10.30 -15.38 -6.75
N ILE A 154 -9.09 -15.78 -7.19
CA ILE A 154 -8.74 -15.67 -8.62
C ILE A 154 -9.42 -16.73 -9.50
N ASP A 155 -9.95 -17.80 -8.90
CA ASP A 155 -10.77 -18.81 -9.58
C ASP A 155 -12.24 -18.42 -9.70
N LEU A 156 -12.79 -17.77 -8.67
CA LEU A 156 -14.20 -17.39 -8.62
C LEU A 156 -14.49 -16.02 -9.24
N GLN A 157 -13.47 -15.25 -9.62
CA GLN A 157 -13.62 -13.93 -10.22
C GLN A 157 -13.12 -13.89 -11.65
N ASP A 158 -13.74 -13.02 -12.44
CA ASP A 158 -13.35 -12.70 -13.81
C ASP A 158 -13.01 -11.21 -13.96
N ILE A 159 -12.50 -10.86 -15.15
CA ILE A 159 -12.14 -9.49 -15.50
C ILE A 159 -13.34 -8.54 -15.39
N GLY A 160 -14.52 -8.96 -15.84
CA GLY A 160 -15.73 -8.14 -15.82
C GLY A 160 -16.14 -7.76 -14.38
N MET A 161 -16.15 -8.74 -13.48
CA MET A 161 -16.48 -8.54 -12.05
C MET A 161 -15.48 -7.62 -11.37
N LEU A 162 -14.18 -7.85 -11.54
CA LEU A 162 -13.14 -7.00 -10.94
C LEU A 162 -13.23 -5.56 -11.48
N GLN A 163 -13.36 -5.40 -12.79
CA GLN A 163 -13.51 -4.10 -13.43
C GLN A 163 -14.76 -3.37 -12.94
N GLY A 164 -15.89 -4.06 -12.84
CA GLY A 164 -17.14 -3.50 -12.31
C GLY A 164 -16.99 -3.03 -10.86
N LEU A 165 -16.38 -3.86 -10.01
CA LEU A 165 -16.13 -3.55 -8.61
C LEU A 165 -15.26 -2.30 -8.44
N LEU A 166 -14.16 -2.19 -9.21
CA LEU A 166 -13.26 -1.04 -9.17
C LEU A 166 -13.93 0.24 -9.68
N ARG A 167 -14.68 0.16 -10.79
CA ARG A 167 -15.41 1.31 -11.34
C ARG A 167 -16.43 1.88 -10.37
N GLN A 168 -17.20 1.01 -9.71
CA GLN A 168 -18.17 1.39 -8.69
C GLN A 168 -17.52 1.97 -7.43
N SER A 169 -16.21 1.74 -7.25
CA SER A 169 -15.45 2.19 -6.09
C SER A 169 -14.72 3.53 -6.30
N GLY A 170 -15.09 4.30 -7.33
CA GLY A 170 -14.47 5.62 -7.61
C GLY A 170 -13.37 5.60 -8.68
N HIS A 171 -13.34 4.57 -9.53
CA HIS A 171 -12.42 4.46 -10.69
C HIS A 171 -13.20 4.31 -12.02
N PRO A 172 -14.09 5.26 -12.38
CA PRO A 172 -15.12 5.05 -13.40
C PRO A 172 -14.57 4.78 -14.81
N GLN A 173 -13.41 5.36 -15.15
CA GLN A 173 -12.79 5.27 -16.48
C GLN A 173 -11.86 4.06 -16.63
N LEU A 174 -11.60 3.32 -15.54
CA LEU A 174 -10.66 2.21 -15.52
C LEU A 174 -11.04 1.13 -16.53
N GLN A 175 -10.03 0.63 -17.26
CA GLN A 175 -10.17 -0.51 -18.16
C GLN A 175 -9.04 -1.51 -17.91
N LEU A 176 -9.36 -2.72 -17.41
CA LEU A 176 -8.34 -3.69 -17.04
C LEU A 176 -7.45 -4.13 -18.21
N ARG A 177 -7.99 -4.11 -19.43
CA ARG A 177 -7.23 -4.37 -20.67
C ARG A 177 -6.06 -3.40 -20.89
N TRP A 178 -6.11 -2.20 -20.31
CA TRP A 178 -5.04 -1.20 -20.38
C TRP A 178 -4.21 -1.16 -19.09
N VAL A 179 -4.88 -1.31 -17.93
CA VAL A 179 -4.21 -1.36 -16.61
C VAL A 179 -3.19 -2.48 -16.53
N LEU A 180 -3.55 -3.70 -16.96
CA LEU A 180 -2.65 -4.85 -16.84
C LEU A 180 -1.38 -4.68 -17.69
N PRO A 181 -1.44 -4.36 -18.99
CA PRO A 181 -0.22 -4.05 -19.74
C PRO A 181 0.54 -2.83 -19.20
N ALA A 182 -0.14 -1.75 -18.79
CA ALA A 182 0.49 -0.58 -18.20
C ALA A 182 1.35 -0.95 -17.00
N LEU A 183 0.79 -1.76 -16.09
CA LEU A 183 1.50 -2.26 -14.91
C LEU A 183 2.77 -3.02 -15.30
N GLY A 184 2.68 -3.93 -16.26
CA GLY A 184 3.84 -4.69 -16.71
C GLY A 184 4.90 -3.81 -17.36
N LEU A 185 4.51 -2.89 -18.25
CA LEU A 185 5.40 -1.94 -18.92
C LEU A 185 6.11 -1.00 -17.93
N LEU A 186 5.39 -0.49 -16.93
CA LEU A 186 5.96 0.35 -15.86
C LEU A 186 6.99 -0.42 -15.02
N MET A 187 6.82 -1.74 -14.89
CA MET A 187 7.69 -2.59 -14.08
C MET A 187 8.85 -3.23 -14.85
N GLN A 188 8.78 -3.29 -16.18
CA GLN A 188 9.85 -3.84 -17.04
C GLN A 188 11.26 -3.27 -16.77
N PRO A 189 11.45 -1.95 -16.51
CA PRO A 189 12.77 -1.39 -16.22
C PRO A 189 13.48 -2.06 -15.04
N LEU A 190 12.74 -2.68 -14.12
CA LEU A 190 13.29 -3.37 -12.95
C LEU A 190 13.95 -4.70 -13.28
N ILE A 191 13.49 -5.36 -14.34
CA ILE A 191 14.08 -6.62 -14.82
C ILE A 191 15.35 -6.33 -15.61
N ALA A 192 15.39 -5.23 -16.35
CA ALA A 192 16.50 -4.85 -17.23
C ALA A 192 17.78 -4.43 -16.48
N GLY A 193 17.79 -4.45 -15.14
CA GLY A 193 18.98 -4.17 -14.34
C GLY A 193 19.31 -2.68 -14.23
N GLY A 194 18.34 -1.79 -14.48
CA GLY A 194 18.49 -0.37 -14.21
C GLY A 194 18.71 -0.15 -12.71
N SER A 195 19.97 0.04 -12.31
CA SER A 195 20.38 0.32 -10.93
C SER A 195 19.98 1.71 -10.42
N GLY A 196 19.11 2.41 -11.14
CA GLY A 196 18.52 3.66 -10.71
C GLY A 196 17.51 3.40 -9.60
N ARG A 197 17.57 4.19 -8.52
CA ARG A 197 16.48 4.25 -7.54
C ARG A 197 15.20 4.61 -8.29
N ILE A 198 14.14 3.83 -8.10
CA ILE A 198 12.84 4.20 -8.66
C ILE A 198 12.33 5.36 -7.83
N ASP A 199 12.32 6.56 -8.41
CA ASP A 199 11.89 7.77 -7.70
C ASP A 199 10.37 7.99 -7.72
N LYS A 200 9.63 7.17 -8.48
CA LYS A 200 8.17 7.21 -8.57
C LYS A 200 7.54 6.06 -7.78
N ALA A 201 6.40 6.33 -7.15
CA ALA A 201 5.52 5.31 -6.62
C ALA A 201 4.43 4.95 -7.64
N LEU A 202 3.80 3.80 -7.47
CA LEU A 202 2.59 3.41 -8.21
C LEU A 202 1.37 3.58 -7.33
N SER A 203 0.26 4.07 -7.89
CA SER A 203 -1.06 4.03 -7.28
C SER A 203 -1.94 3.03 -8.03
N LEU A 204 -2.45 2.04 -7.30
CA LEU A 204 -3.25 0.94 -7.78
C LEU A 204 -4.68 1.06 -7.22
N PRO A 205 -5.71 0.91 -8.05
CA PRO A 205 -7.10 1.09 -7.65
C PRO A 205 -7.55 -0.06 -6.74
N LEU A 206 -8.29 0.26 -5.69
CA LEU A 206 -8.83 -0.73 -4.75
C LEU A 206 -10.36 -0.61 -4.65
N PRO A 207 -11.04 -1.71 -4.29
CA PRO A 207 -12.47 -1.66 -4.08
C PRO A 207 -12.83 -0.98 -2.74
N ALA A 208 -14.00 -0.35 -2.72
CA ALA A 208 -14.61 0.23 -1.52
C ALA A 208 -15.02 -0.84 -0.51
N ASP A 209 -15.42 -2.04 -0.97
CA ASP A 209 -15.76 -3.15 -0.09
C ASP A 209 -14.53 -3.66 0.67
N ALA A 210 -14.59 -3.58 2.01
CA ALA A 210 -13.52 -4.00 2.91
C ALA A 210 -13.21 -5.51 2.82
N LEU A 211 -14.15 -6.35 2.37
CA LEU A 211 -13.93 -7.79 2.19
C LEU A 211 -13.07 -8.08 0.97
N TYR A 212 -13.33 -7.40 -0.15
CA TYR A 212 -12.58 -7.58 -1.40
C TYR A 212 -11.26 -6.79 -1.43
N ARG A 213 -11.16 -5.71 -0.65
CA ARG A 213 -9.98 -4.84 -0.63
C ARG A 213 -8.64 -5.57 -0.42
N PRO A 214 -8.46 -6.43 0.60
CA PRO A 214 -7.20 -7.14 0.77
C PRO A 214 -6.94 -8.17 -0.34
N LEU A 215 -7.98 -8.76 -0.94
CA LEU A 215 -7.83 -9.71 -2.06
C LEU A 215 -7.35 -9.01 -3.34
N VAL A 216 -7.95 -7.87 -3.67
CA VAL A 216 -7.53 -7.07 -4.84
C VAL A 216 -6.15 -6.44 -4.62
N ALA A 217 -5.85 -5.96 -3.41
CA ALA A 217 -4.50 -5.50 -3.07
C ALA A 217 -3.46 -6.63 -3.21
N ALA A 218 -3.80 -7.84 -2.76
CA ALA A 218 -2.93 -9.02 -2.92
C ALA A 218 -2.74 -9.39 -4.40
N LEU A 219 -3.77 -9.29 -5.23
CA LEU A 219 -3.64 -9.49 -6.68
C LEU A 219 -2.64 -8.51 -7.29
N TRP A 220 -2.73 -7.22 -6.95
CA TRP A 220 -1.77 -6.24 -7.45
C TRP A 220 -0.34 -6.55 -7.01
N LEU A 221 -0.13 -6.86 -5.72
CA LEU A 221 1.20 -7.17 -5.23
C LEU A 221 1.73 -8.52 -5.74
N ASP A 222 0.88 -9.49 -6.03
CA ASP A 222 1.25 -10.76 -6.64
C ASP A 222 1.79 -10.55 -8.06
N LEU A 223 1.13 -9.70 -8.86
CA LEU A 223 1.63 -9.31 -10.19
C LEU A 223 2.97 -8.56 -10.09
N LEU A 224 3.13 -7.70 -9.07
CA LEU A 224 4.38 -6.95 -8.87
C LEU A 224 5.53 -7.84 -8.36
N ALA A 225 5.25 -8.81 -7.49
CA ALA A 225 6.27 -9.63 -6.83
C ALA A 225 7.18 -10.36 -7.83
N GLY A 226 6.66 -10.76 -8.99
CA GLY A 226 7.44 -11.40 -10.04
C GLY A 226 8.59 -10.55 -10.59
N PHE A 227 8.43 -9.22 -10.61
CA PHE A 227 9.47 -8.28 -11.05
C PHE A 227 10.53 -8.03 -9.95
N LEU A 228 10.12 -8.14 -8.68
CA LEU A 228 10.94 -7.79 -7.53
C LEU A 228 11.99 -8.84 -7.16
N GLY A 229 11.91 -10.05 -7.72
CA GLY A 229 12.84 -11.13 -7.41
C GLY A 229 14.28 -10.92 -7.91
N ARG A 230 14.50 -10.01 -8.87
CA ARG A 230 15.82 -9.84 -9.51
C ARG A 230 16.77 -8.91 -8.76
N ALA A 231 16.25 -8.05 -7.90
CA ALA A 231 17.01 -7.05 -7.15
C ALA A 231 16.55 -6.96 -5.69
N ASP A 232 17.31 -6.22 -4.89
CA ASP A 232 16.96 -5.93 -3.50
C ASP A 232 16.10 -4.67 -3.47
N PHE A 233 14.80 -4.87 -3.25
CA PHE A 233 13.84 -3.78 -3.19
C PHE A 233 13.30 -3.68 -1.78
N GLU A 234 13.32 -2.46 -1.25
CA GLU A 234 12.60 -2.11 -0.05
C GLU A 234 11.33 -1.37 -0.49
N LEU A 235 10.17 -1.86 -0.09
CA LEU A 235 8.87 -1.30 -0.42
C LEU A 235 8.29 -0.55 0.77
N VAL A 236 7.53 0.50 0.45
CA VAL A 236 6.49 1.01 1.33
C VAL A 236 5.14 0.82 0.66
N LEU A 237 4.21 0.24 1.39
CA LEU A 237 2.81 0.13 1.00
C LEU A 237 2.01 1.16 1.78
N PHE A 238 1.06 1.81 1.11
CA PHE A 238 -0.02 2.55 1.75
C PHE A 238 -1.37 2.05 1.25
N ILE A 239 -2.27 1.72 2.17
CA ILE A 239 -3.68 1.54 1.82
C ILE A 239 -4.43 2.73 2.39
N ARG A 240 -4.98 3.54 1.49
CA ARG A 240 -5.78 4.71 1.84
C ARG A 240 -7.21 4.54 1.32
N ASP A 241 -8.16 4.98 2.12
CA ASP A 241 -9.53 5.12 1.66
C ASP A 241 -9.62 6.25 0.61
N GLY A 242 -10.64 6.18 -0.23
CA GLY A 242 -10.93 7.24 -1.20
C GLY A 242 -11.28 8.56 -0.52
N ASP A 243 -11.17 9.62 -1.31
CA ASP A 243 -11.63 10.96 -0.98
C ASP A 243 -12.74 11.40 -1.95
N ASP A 244 -13.06 12.69 -1.98
CA ASP A 244 -14.13 13.21 -2.82
C ASP A 244 -13.77 13.20 -4.32
N THR A 245 -12.49 12.97 -4.67
CA THR A 245 -11.97 13.03 -6.04
C THR A 245 -11.51 11.66 -6.57
N GLY A 246 -11.46 10.62 -5.74
CA GLY A 246 -11.10 9.27 -6.18
C GLY A 246 -11.41 8.14 -5.20
N GLY A 247 -11.37 6.92 -5.71
CA GLY A 247 -11.57 5.69 -4.94
C GLY A 247 -10.41 5.32 -4.00
N PRO A 248 -10.60 4.28 -3.16
CA PRO A 248 -9.53 3.70 -2.35
C PRO A 248 -8.36 3.22 -3.19
N GLN A 249 -7.14 3.32 -2.66
CA GLN A 249 -5.92 3.03 -3.42
C GLN A 249 -4.87 2.31 -2.58
N LEU A 250 -4.12 1.44 -3.26
CA LEU A 250 -2.84 0.89 -2.82
C LEU A 250 -1.73 1.72 -3.46
N VAL A 251 -0.95 2.44 -2.66
CA VAL A 251 0.25 3.12 -3.14
C VAL A 251 1.48 2.28 -2.80
N VAL A 252 2.34 2.02 -3.79
CA VAL A 252 3.57 1.23 -3.66
C VAL A 252 4.76 2.11 -3.99
N GLY A 253 5.56 2.44 -2.99
CA GLY A 253 6.89 3.04 -3.18
C GLY A 253 7.98 1.98 -3.12
N PHE A 254 9.10 2.20 -3.82
CA PHE A 254 10.18 1.21 -3.98
C PHE A 254 11.51 1.59 -3.31
N ASN A 255 11.48 2.58 -2.41
CA ASN A 255 12.64 3.06 -1.65
C ASN A 255 12.46 2.87 -0.12
N GLY A 256 11.65 1.89 0.30
CA GLY A 256 11.42 1.55 1.69
C GLY A 256 10.82 2.71 2.48
N ALA A 257 11.35 2.95 3.69
CA ALA A 257 10.94 4.05 4.56
C ALA A 257 11.45 5.43 4.09
N ASP A 258 11.41 5.71 2.78
CA ASP A 258 11.68 7.03 2.20
C ASP A 258 10.53 8.00 2.56
N PRO A 259 10.82 9.13 3.22
CA PRO A 259 9.80 10.11 3.57
C PRO A 259 9.07 10.74 2.36
N ARG A 260 9.66 10.70 1.16
CA ARG A 260 9.06 11.30 -0.04
C ARG A 260 7.74 10.66 -0.43
N THR A 261 7.61 9.34 -0.31
CA THR A 261 6.34 8.67 -0.66
C THR A 261 5.25 9.02 0.35
N LEU A 262 5.58 9.15 1.64
CA LEU A 262 4.62 9.65 2.64
C LEU A 262 4.21 11.10 2.33
N HIS A 263 5.16 11.96 1.97
CA HIS A 263 4.86 13.33 1.55
C HIS A 263 3.89 13.36 0.36
N ALA A 264 4.15 12.57 -0.69
CA ALA A 264 3.30 12.46 -1.86
C ALA A 264 1.90 11.90 -1.54
N VAL A 265 1.76 11.09 -0.49
CA VAL A 265 0.44 10.60 -0.05
C VAL A 265 -0.36 11.66 0.71
N LEU A 266 0.32 12.62 1.35
CA LEU A 266 -0.30 13.71 2.13
C LEU A 266 -0.54 14.98 1.30
N ASP A 267 0.24 15.21 0.25
CA ASP A 267 0.14 16.39 -0.62
C ASP A 267 -0.24 15.98 -2.06
N PRO A 268 -1.45 16.31 -2.55
CA PRO A 268 -1.89 16.01 -3.90
C PRO A 268 -0.98 16.57 -5.00
N GLN A 269 -0.37 17.75 -4.82
CA GLN A 269 0.50 18.34 -5.84
C GLN A 269 1.78 17.51 -6.03
N VAL A 270 2.31 17.01 -4.92
CA VAL A 270 3.47 16.13 -4.92
C VAL A 270 3.07 14.75 -5.45
N ALA A 271 1.83 14.30 -5.21
CA ALA A 271 1.29 13.07 -5.76
C ALA A 271 1.29 13.10 -7.30
N ASP A 272 0.82 14.18 -7.92
CA ASP A 272 0.76 14.35 -9.38
C ASP A 272 2.14 14.22 -10.02
N GLU A 273 3.19 14.68 -9.32
CA GLU A 273 4.56 14.53 -9.78
C GLU A 273 5.13 13.15 -9.46
N HIS A 274 4.95 12.60 -8.25
CA HIS A 274 5.71 11.45 -7.76
C HIS A 274 4.97 10.11 -7.78
N VAL A 275 3.67 10.09 -8.04
CA VAL A 275 2.84 8.89 -8.00
C VAL A 275 2.21 8.65 -9.37
N ILE A 276 2.60 7.56 -10.02
CA ILE A 276 2.01 7.16 -11.29
C ILE A 276 0.71 6.41 -10.99
N ARG A 277 -0.41 6.94 -11.49
CA ARG A 277 -1.71 6.28 -11.46
C ARG A 277 -1.76 5.21 -12.54
N VAL A 278 -1.83 3.94 -12.13
CA VAL A 278 -1.83 2.82 -13.09
C VAL A 278 -3.16 2.71 -13.83
N ASP A 279 -4.23 3.31 -13.29
CA ASP A 279 -5.53 3.39 -13.96
C ASP A 279 -5.61 4.44 -15.08
N ASP A 280 -4.64 5.34 -15.18
CA ASP A 280 -4.48 6.31 -16.28
C ASP A 280 -3.64 5.68 -17.41
N ALA A 281 -4.20 4.64 -18.04
CA ALA A 281 -3.46 3.71 -18.90
C ALA A 281 -3.71 3.89 -20.41
N GLU A 282 -4.33 4.98 -20.87
CA GLU A 282 -4.66 5.18 -22.29
C GLU A 282 -3.42 5.21 -23.20
N TRP A 283 -2.27 5.68 -22.68
CA TRP A 283 -0.99 5.69 -23.38
C TRP A 283 -0.48 4.31 -23.81
N VAL A 284 -1.03 3.22 -23.26
CA VAL A 284 -0.68 1.85 -23.64
C VAL A 284 -1.08 1.54 -25.08
N GLU A 285 -2.16 2.16 -25.59
CA GLU A 285 -2.65 1.89 -26.95
C GLU A 285 -1.53 2.06 -27.99
N ASP A 286 -0.75 3.13 -27.87
CA ASP A 286 0.39 3.42 -28.75
C ASP A 286 1.53 2.39 -28.65
N GLN A 287 1.64 1.64 -27.55
CA GLN A 287 2.67 0.63 -27.33
C GLN A 287 2.26 -0.75 -27.86
N VAL A 288 0.97 -0.99 -28.07
CA VAL A 288 0.43 -2.29 -28.47
C VAL A 288 0.77 -2.61 -29.92
N ASP A 289 0.67 -1.64 -30.83
CA ASP A 289 0.80 -1.86 -32.28
C ASP A 289 2.14 -2.50 -32.71
N GLY A 290 3.19 -2.39 -31.89
CA GLY A 290 4.52 -2.94 -32.17
C GLY A 290 4.86 -4.27 -31.47
N ASP A 291 4.05 -4.74 -30.51
CA ASP A 291 4.39 -5.88 -29.66
C ASP A 291 3.31 -6.98 -29.70
N TYR A 292 3.68 -8.14 -30.23
CA TYR A 292 2.79 -9.30 -30.34
C TYR A 292 2.33 -9.84 -28.98
N ALA A 293 3.22 -9.86 -27.98
CA ALA A 293 2.91 -10.37 -26.65
C ALA A 293 1.93 -9.43 -25.93
N LEU A 294 2.13 -8.11 -26.05
CA LEU A 294 1.18 -7.11 -25.52
C LEU A 294 -0.19 -7.20 -26.23
N ASN A 295 -0.20 -7.30 -27.56
CA ASN A 295 -1.43 -7.52 -28.34
C ASN A 295 -2.22 -8.74 -27.84
N ARG A 296 -1.52 -9.85 -27.60
CA ARG A 296 -2.13 -11.06 -27.05
C ARG A 296 -2.73 -10.79 -25.67
N LEU A 297 -1.99 -10.17 -24.75
CA LEU A 297 -2.49 -9.86 -23.41
C LEU A 297 -3.75 -8.97 -23.47
N VAL A 298 -3.72 -7.88 -24.21
CA VAL A 298 -4.84 -6.95 -24.39
C VAL A 298 -6.06 -7.69 -24.96
N SER A 299 -5.87 -8.51 -26.00
CA SER A 299 -6.95 -9.26 -26.65
C SER A 299 -7.61 -10.27 -25.70
N PHE A 300 -6.83 -10.93 -24.83
CA PHE A 300 -7.38 -11.85 -23.84
C PHE A 300 -8.16 -11.09 -22.77
N VAL A 301 -7.57 -10.04 -22.19
CA VAL A 301 -8.17 -9.26 -21.09
C VAL A 301 -9.37 -8.44 -21.57
N ALA A 302 -9.52 -8.18 -22.87
CA ALA A 302 -10.72 -7.56 -23.42
C ALA A 302 -12.00 -8.43 -23.27
N ARG A 303 -11.85 -9.71 -22.89
CA ARG A 303 -12.97 -10.60 -22.60
C ARG A 303 -13.37 -10.52 -21.12
N ASP A 304 -14.56 -10.02 -20.85
CA ASP A 304 -15.06 -9.88 -19.47
C ASP A 304 -15.17 -11.23 -18.74
N ASP A 305 -15.44 -12.32 -19.45
CA ASP A 305 -15.56 -13.69 -18.91
C ASP A 305 -14.23 -14.39 -18.62
N LEU A 306 -13.09 -13.73 -18.88
CA LEU A 306 -11.78 -14.29 -18.61
C LEU A 306 -11.53 -14.35 -17.10
N SER A 307 -11.26 -15.55 -16.57
CA SER A 307 -10.93 -15.70 -15.14
C SER A 307 -9.67 -14.92 -14.76
N LEU A 308 -9.61 -14.43 -13.52
CA LEU A 308 -8.43 -13.72 -13.02
C LEU A 308 -7.20 -14.64 -13.01
N ARG A 309 -7.36 -15.94 -12.75
CA ARG A 309 -6.26 -16.92 -12.86
C ARG A 309 -5.66 -16.94 -14.27
N GLN A 310 -6.49 -16.97 -15.31
CA GLN A 310 -6.01 -16.97 -16.69
C GLN A 310 -5.38 -15.63 -17.07
N ALA A 311 -5.98 -14.50 -16.66
CA ALA A 311 -5.43 -13.16 -16.89
C ALA A 311 -4.03 -13.00 -16.25
N ARG A 312 -3.89 -13.40 -14.98
CA ARG A 312 -2.62 -13.44 -14.24
C ARG A 312 -1.57 -14.27 -14.95
N ARG A 313 -1.93 -15.48 -15.40
CA ARG A 313 -1.03 -16.36 -16.15
C ARG A 313 -0.57 -15.69 -17.45
N THR A 314 -1.48 -15.15 -18.25
CA THR A 314 -1.14 -14.48 -19.51
C THR A 314 -0.28 -13.24 -19.28
N PHE A 315 -0.50 -12.49 -18.19
CA PHE A 315 0.36 -11.39 -17.78
C PHE A 315 1.79 -11.87 -17.46
N ASN A 316 1.94 -12.91 -16.65
CA ASN A 316 3.26 -13.46 -16.31
C ASN A 316 3.98 -14.03 -17.55
N GLU A 317 3.27 -14.74 -18.43
CA GLU A 317 3.82 -15.23 -19.70
C GLU A 317 4.34 -14.06 -20.56
N THR A 318 3.64 -12.92 -20.56
CA THR A 318 3.97 -11.73 -21.36
C THR A 318 5.21 -11.00 -20.85
N PHE A 319 5.32 -10.78 -19.53
CA PHE A 319 6.35 -9.92 -18.94
C PHE A 319 7.50 -10.65 -18.25
N LEU A 320 7.25 -11.87 -17.74
CA LEU A 320 8.19 -12.63 -16.93
C LEU A 320 8.66 -13.92 -17.60
N GLY A 321 7.94 -14.38 -18.63
CA GLY A 321 8.24 -15.63 -19.35
C GLY A 321 7.93 -16.89 -18.53
N THR A 322 7.06 -16.77 -17.52
CA THR A 322 6.67 -17.84 -16.57
C THR A 322 5.17 -18.00 -16.51
#